data_AF-A0A1S1BKW6-F1
#
_entry.id   AF-A0A1S1BKW6-F1
#
_cell.length_a   1.000
_cell.length_b   1.000
_cell.length_c   1.000
_cell.angle_alpha   90.00
_cell.angle_beta   90.00
_cell.angle_gamma   90.00
#
_symmetry.space_group_name_H-M   'P 1'
#
loop_
_entity.id
_entity.type
_entity.pdbx_description
1 polymer ?
#
loop_
_entity_poly.entity_id
_entity_poly.type
_entity_poly.pdbx_seq_one_letter_code
_entity_poly.pdbx_strand_id
1 'polypeptide(L)'
;MAKNPRDLTPDDLNNLENVADVPEYKGDAATEIFPQTSQTGDEVRLSADKAAQASAPSAGSTAVPSASAYSSDPAPVTSAFIRESETIAPAAPATYAEEPVEPVAVDPAPVAVEEEDARRGTTDFGLLLLRLFLGAYLIIDSVAVFFRLGGNDGIAGLENAFANYPYGNGLAVVVPTLELTAGVFLVLGLLGPIAAAVAIAVTGFLALHAFNGQTDGFNVFAWTPETWVPVMLLAVSLAVQFTGPGRYGIDASRGWAKRPLASSWICAIVGLAAAGAAWWFGTGINPFA
;
A
#
# COMPACT_ATOMS: atom_id res chain seq x y z
N MET A 1 -46.27 16.05 35.39
CA MET A 1 -45.20 15.12 35.80
C MET A 1 -44.51 14.71 34.51
N ALA A 2 -43.26 15.13 34.27
CA ALA A 2 -42.59 14.92 33.00
C ALA A 2 -42.35 13.42 32.77
N LYS A 3 -42.93 12.85 31.70
CA LYS A 3 -42.61 11.49 31.25
C LYS A 3 -41.20 11.51 30.65
N ASN A 4 -40.36 10.58 31.09
CA ASN A 4 -39.02 10.36 30.57
C ASN A 4 -39.12 9.97 29.08
N PRO A 5 -38.39 10.63 28.15
CA PRO A 5 -38.50 10.40 26.71
C PRO A 5 -38.04 9.00 26.24
N ARG A 6 -37.64 8.12 27.15
CA ARG A 6 -37.21 6.74 26.85
C ARG A 6 -38.30 5.68 27.00
N ASP A 7 -39.52 6.06 27.38
CA ASP A 7 -40.61 5.12 27.69
C ASP A 7 -41.81 5.37 26.77
N LEU A 8 -41.56 5.35 25.45
CA LEU A 8 -42.59 5.44 24.42
C LEU A 8 -42.89 4.04 23.89
N THR A 9 -44.14 3.61 24.01
CA THR A 9 -44.60 2.34 23.45
C THR A 9 -45.07 2.52 22.00
N PRO A 10 -45.11 1.48 21.16
CA PRO A 10 -45.53 1.60 19.75
C PRO A 10 -46.92 2.21 19.55
N ASP A 11 -47.79 2.13 20.55
CA ASP A 11 -49.15 2.70 20.51
C ASP A 11 -49.15 4.24 20.72
N ASP A 12 -48.11 4.81 21.32
CA ASP A 12 -47.99 6.25 21.58
C ASP A 12 -47.64 7.07 20.31
N LEU A 13 -47.28 6.40 19.20
CA LEU A 13 -46.95 7.03 17.92
C LEU A 13 -48.17 7.29 17.02
N ASN A 14 -49.34 6.75 17.37
CA ASN A 14 -50.56 6.84 16.55
C ASN A 14 -51.52 7.97 16.97
N ASN A 15 -51.22 8.74 18.01
CA ASN A 15 -52.02 9.89 18.45
C ASN A 15 -51.16 11.16 18.54
N LEU A 16 -50.97 11.83 17.40
CA LEU A 16 -50.14 13.04 17.28
C LEU A 16 -50.86 14.35 17.68
N GLU A 17 -52.07 14.29 18.23
CA GLU A 17 -52.83 15.51 18.59
C GLU A 17 -52.43 16.17 19.92
N ASN A 18 -51.51 15.57 20.70
CA ASN A 18 -51.09 16.09 22.01
C ASN A 18 -49.57 16.23 22.19
N VAL A 19 -48.78 16.26 21.12
CA VAL A 19 -47.38 16.68 21.21
C VAL A 19 -47.33 18.21 21.10
N ALA A 20 -47.16 18.84 22.26
CA ALA A 20 -47.10 20.29 22.40
C ALA A 20 -45.98 20.93 21.56
N ASP A 21 -46.35 22.02 20.88
CA ASP A 21 -45.54 23.08 20.26
C ASP A 21 -44.29 22.64 19.48
N VAL A 22 -44.48 22.43 18.17
CA VAL A 22 -43.40 22.52 17.19
C VAL A 22 -43.21 24.00 16.83
N PRO A 23 -42.07 24.65 17.15
CA PRO A 23 -41.86 26.03 16.75
C PRO A 23 -41.75 26.14 15.23
N GLU A 24 -42.61 26.99 14.64
CA GLU A 24 -42.59 27.38 13.24
C GLU A 24 -41.34 28.26 12.98
N TYR A 25 -40.39 27.79 12.16
CA TYR A 25 -39.23 28.58 11.78
C TYR A 25 -39.62 29.59 10.69
N LYS A 26 -39.97 30.81 11.11
CA LYS A 26 -39.99 31.97 10.22
C LYS A 26 -38.57 32.45 10.02
N GLY A 27 -38.08 32.38 8.78
CA GLY A 27 -36.77 32.90 8.40
C GLY A 27 -36.74 34.41 8.52
N ASP A 28 -36.18 34.90 9.63
CA ASP A 28 -35.56 36.22 9.78
C ASP A 28 -34.89 36.29 11.16
N ALA A 29 -33.61 35.88 11.24
CA ALA A 29 -32.75 36.17 12.38
C ALA A 29 -31.29 36.26 11.94
N ALA A 30 -30.68 37.41 12.25
CA ALA A 30 -29.31 37.77 11.92
C ALA A 30 -28.26 36.95 12.72
N THR A 31 -27.08 36.80 12.13
CA THR A 31 -25.88 36.17 12.69
C THR A 31 -25.52 36.70 14.09
N GLU A 32 -25.60 35.87 15.12
CA GLU A 32 -24.97 36.18 16.41
C GLU A 32 -23.53 35.64 16.45
N ILE A 33 -22.60 36.58 16.55
CA ILE A 33 -21.16 36.38 16.79
C ILE A 33 -20.99 36.11 18.28
N PHE A 34 -20.40 34.97 18.65
CA PHE A 34 -20.08 34.68 20.05
C PHE A 34 -18.95 35.61 20.54
N PRO A 35 -19.12 36.32 21.67
CA PRO A 35 -18.10 37.22 22.20
C PRO A 35 -16.94 36.45 22.85
N GLN A 36 -15.70 36.84 22.53
CA GLN A 36 -14.50 36.43 23.27
C GLN A 36 -14.55 37.03 24.68
N THR A 37 -14.66 36.19 25.70
CA THR A 37 -14.42 36.58 27.09
C THR A 37 -12.92 36.59 27.38
N SER A 38 -12.36 37.80 27.50
CA SER A 38 -11.10 38.07 28.16
C SER A 38 -11.25 37.82 29.67
N GLN A 39 -10.61 36.76 30.19
CA GLN A 39 -10.32 36.61 31.61
C GLN A 39 -8.82 36.43 31.83
N THR A 40 -8.24 37.44 32.47
CA THR A 40 -6.92 37.45 33.09
C THR A 40 -7.02 36.69 34.42
N GLY A 41 -6.19 35.66 34.64
CA GLY A 41 -6.07 35.01 35.96
C GLY A 41 -5.40 33.64 35.93
N ASP A 42 -4.15 33.61 36.42
CA ASP A 42 -3.32 32.49 36.89
C ASP A 42 -2.83 31.41 35.90
N GLU A 43 -1.57 31.62 35.45
CA GLU A 43 -0.72 30.59 34.85
C GLU A 43 -0.37 29.50 35.89
N VAL A 44 -0.90 28.29 35.72
CA VAL A 44 -0.33 27.08 36.35
C VAL A 44 0.75 26.52 35.43
N ARG A 45 2.00 26.93 35.67
CA ARG A 45 3.20 26.35 35.05
C ARG A 45 3.56 25.05 35.77
N LEU A 46 3.48 23.91 35.09
CA LEU A 46 4.18 22.71 35.51
C LEU A 46 5.65 22.81 35.08
N SER A 47 6.47 23.37 35.97
CA SER A 47 7.93 23.31 35.88
C SER A 47 8.41 21.99 36.45
N ALA A 48 8.90 21.07 35.61
CA ALA A 48 9.62 19.90 36.07
C ALA A 48 11.12 20.22 36.07
N ASP A 49 11.60 20.74 37.20
CA ASP A 49 13.03 20.95 37.42
C ASP A 49 13.65 19.77 38.18
N LYS A 50 14.91 19.54 37.80
CA LYS A 50 15.73 18.34 37.97
C LYS A 50 16.58 18.43 39.23
N ALA A 51 16.48 17.47 40.17
CA ALA A 51 17.61 16.92 40.97
C ALA A 51 17.17 15.90 42.04
N ALA A 52 18.10 14.97 42.35
CA ALA A 52 18.09 13.85 43.33
C ALA A 52 17.28 12.60 42.87
N GLN A 53 17.82 11.58 42.19
CA GLN A 53 19.06 10.79 42.29
C GLN A 53 19.12 9.81 43.49
N ALA A 54 19.54 8.56 43.17
CA ALA A 54 19.85 7.37 43.99
C ALA A 54 18.71 6.31 44.00
N SER A 55 18.87 5.05 43.57
CA SER A 55 20.06 4.22 43.36
C SER A 55 19.78 3.09 42.36
N ALA A 56 20.74 2.84 41.47
CA ALA A 56 20.98 1.53 40.86
C ALA A 56 22.32 1.00 41.40
N PRO A 57 22.55 -0.33 41.38
CA PRO A 57 23.65 -0.76 40.56
C PRO A 57 23.41 -2.05 39.76
N SER A 58 24.32 -2.17 38.79
CA SER A 58 24.51 -3.15 37.73
C SER A 58 25.14 -4.49 38.19
N ALA A 59 24.99 -5.49 37.32
CA ALA A 59 26.05 -6.37 36.79
C ALA A 59 25.95 -7.88 37.11
N GLY A 60 26.09 -8.70 36.05
CA GLY A 60 26.91 -9.92 36.11
C GLY A 60 26.23 -11.28 35.95
N SER A 61 26.34 -11.83 34.74
CA SER A 61 26.78 -13.19 34.38
C SER A 61 26.27 -14.45 35.13
N THR A 62 25.83 -15.42 34.32
CA THR A 62 25.84 -16.90 34.49
C THR A 62 25.04 -17.52 35.64
N ALA A 63 23.98 -18.25 35.29
CA ALA A 63 23.73 -19.63 35.76
C ALA A 63 22.46 -20.20 35.12
N VAL A 64 22.59 -21.37 34.52
CA VAL A 64 21.50 -22.24 34.06
C VAL A 64 20.78 -22.81 35.29
N PRO A 65 19.44 -22.90 35.34
CA PRO A 65 18.76 -23.82 36.23
C PRO A 65 18.18 -25.02 35.46
N SER A 66 18.51 -26.16 36.03
CA SER A 66 18.24 -27.52 35.61
C SER A 66 16.77 -27.93 35.59
N ALA A 67 16.56 -29.01 34.84
CA ALA A 67 15.36 -29.79 34.68
C ALA A 67 14.79 -30.42 35.98
N SER A 68 13.48 -30.58 35.98
CA SER A 68 12.70 -31.55 36.74
C SER A 68 11.56 -32.03 35.83
N ALA A 69 11.07 -33.26 35.84
CA ALA A 69 11.57 -34.55 36.28
C ALA A 69 10.65 -35.56 35.57
N TYR A 70 11.18 -36.43 34.70
CA TYR A 70 10.44 -37.61 34.23
C TYR A 70 10.85 -38.79 35.10
N SER A 71 9.86 -39.45 35.69
CA SER A 71 10.05 -40.60 36.57
C SER A 71 10.33 -41.87 35.77
N SER A 72 11.51 -42.44 36.04
CA SER A 72 11.82 -43.86 36.29
C SER A 72 11.24 -44.98 35.39
N ASP A 73 12.13 -45.65 34.66
CA ASP A 73 12.22 -47.12 34.64
C ASP A 73 13.71 -47.54 34.42
N PRO A 74 14.24 -48.61 35.06
CA PRO A 74 15.69 -48.83 35.18
C PRO A 74 16.31 -49.62 34.02
N ALA A 75 17.48 -49.16 33.58
CA ALA A 75 18.36 -49.86 32.64
C ALA A 75 19.27 -50.87 33.37
N PRO A 76 19.56 -52.04 32.78
CA PRO A 76 20.61 -52.92 33.27
C PRO A 76 22.00 -52.41 32.89
N VAL A 77 22.92 -52.61 33.83
CA VAL A 77 24.32 -52.19 33.87
C VAL A 77 25.18 -53.03 32.93
N THR A 78 26.11 -52.45 32.18
CA THR A 78 27.29 -53.19 31.70
C THR A 78 28.52 -52.28 31.63
N SER A 79 29.60 -52.76 32.26
CA SER A 79 30.87 -52.11 32.55
C SER A 79 31.84 -52.10 31.37
N ALA A 80 32.79 -51.18 31.42
CA ALA A 80 33.79 -50.85 30.41
C ALA A 80 34.96 -51.85 30.22
N PHE A 81 35.48 -51.86 28.98
CA PHE A 81 36.86 -52.07 28.49
C PHE A 81 37.80 -53.12 29.14
N ILE A 82 38.39 -53.98 28.29
CA ILE A 82 39.82 -54.04 27.90
C ILE A 82 39.92 -55.05 26.73
N ARG A 83 40.51 -54.64 25.59
CA ARG A 83 40.95 -55.56 24.53
C ARG A 83 42.45 -55.79 24.73
N GLU A 84 42.83 -56.99 25.13
CA GLU A 84 44.21 -57.45 25.15
C GLU A 84 44.56 -58.05 23.78
N SER A 85 45.76 -57.74 23.32
CA SER A 85 46.31 -58.01 21.99
C SER A 85 46.72 -59.48 21.82
N GLU A 86 46.29 -60.13 20.73
CA GLU A 86 46.95 -61.34 20.24
C GLU A 86 47.63 -61.08 18.90
N THR A 87 48.94 -61.27 18.92
CA THR A 87 49.88 -61.04 17.83
C THR A 87 50.04 -62.34 17.04
N ILE A 88 49.71 -62.32 15.73
CA ILE A 88 50.20 -63.31 14.78
C ILE A 88 50.85 -62.56 13.61
N ALA A 89 52.11 -62.90 13.34
CA ALA A 89 53.00 -62.31 12.35
C ALA A 89 52.73 -62.87 10.91
N PRO A 90 53.32 -62.31 9.85
CA PRO A 90 52.66 -61.99 8.58
C PRO A 90 52.60 -63.16 7.58
N ALA A 91 51.51 -63.23 6.81
CA ALA A 91 51.44 -63.97 5.55
C ALA A 91 51.46 -62.99 4.37
N ALA A 92 52.25 -63.34 3.35
CA ALA A 92 52.68 -62.51 2.22
C ALA A 92 51.56 -61.78 1.46
N PRO A 93 51.82 -60.59 0.89
CA PRO A 93 50.81 -59.84 0.14
C PRO A 93 50.51 -60.53 -1.20
N ALA A 94 49.25 -60.89 -1.41
CA ALA A 94 48.73 -61.07 -2.76
C ALA A 94 48.65 -59.68 -3.41
N THR A 95 49.39 -59.49 -4.49
CA THR A 95 49.33 -58.31 -5.34
C THR A 95 47.94 -58.25 -5.99
N TYR A 96 47.08 -57.38 -5.48
CA TYR A 96 45.90 -56.93 -6.21
C TYR A 96 46.33 -55.72 -7.03
N ALA A 97 46.20 -55.82 -8.35
CA ALA A 97 46.33 -54.68 -9.24
C ALA A 97 45.13 -53.74 -8.97
N GLU A 98 45.39 -52.55 -8.42
CA GLU A 98 44.39 -51.48 -8.40
C GLU A 98 44.24 -50.95 -9.83
N GLU A 99 43.12 -51.26 -10.48
CA GLU A 99 42.68 -50.46 -11.63
C GLU A 99 42.18 -49.10 -11.09
N PRO A 100 42.65 -47.96 -11.64
CA PRO A 100 42.17 -46.66 -11.22
C PRO A 100 40.67 -46.52 -11.52
N VAL A 101 39.85 -46.50 -10.48
CA VAL A 101 38.43 -46.13 -10.59
C VAL A 101 38.38 -44.62 -10.80
N GLU A 102 38.16 -44.21 -12.04
CA GLU A 102 37.86 -42.81 -12.36
C GLU A 102 36.62 -42.36 -11.55
N PRO A 103 36.68 -41.24 -10.82
CA PRO A 103 35.53 -40.75 -10.09
C PRO A 103 34.46 -40.33 -11.11
N VAL A 104 33.38 -41.11 -11.19
CA VAL A 104 32.16 -40.74 -11.92
C VAL A 104 31.69 -39.41 -11.33
N ALA A 105 31.78 -38.35 -12.13
CA ALA A 105 31.17 -37.08 -11.83
C ALA A 105 29.65 -37.30 -11.77
N VAL A 106 29.12 -37.37 -10.55
CA VAL A 106 27.68 -37.28 -10.33
C VAL A 106 27.31 -35.83 -10.62
N ASP A 107 26.77 -35.58 -11.81
CA ASP A 107 26.08 -34.34 -12.12
C ASP A 107 25.03 -34.11 -11.01
N PRO A 108 25.11 -33.02 -10.23
CA PRO A 108 24.05 -32.72 -9.28
C PRO A 108 22.80 -32.44 -10.10
N ALA A 109 21.83 -33.36 -10.05
CA ALA A 109 20.50 -33.14 -10.59
C ALA A 109 20.01 -31.77 -10.08
N PRO A 110 19.51 -30.88 -10.96
CA PRO A 110 19.05 -29.58 -10.53
C PRO A 110 17.92 -29.79 -9.53
N VAL A 111 18.19 -29.48 -8.26
CA VAL A 111 17.18 -29.44 -7.21
C VAL A 111 16.20 -28.36 -7.66
N ALA A 112 15.05 -28.79 -8.19
CA ALA A 112 13.92 -27.91 -8.42
C ALA A 112 13.51 -27.42 -7.03
N VAL A 113 13.97 -26.22 -6.68
CA VAL A 113 13.45 -25.49 -5.54
C VAL A 113 12.00 -25.19 -5.90
N GLU A 114 11.08 -26.05 -5.47
CA GLU A 114 9.68 -25.67 -5.40
C GLU A 114 9.62 -24.54 -4.39
N GLU A 115 9.63 -23.30 -4.90
CA GLU A 115 9.40 -22.10 -4.10
C GLU A 115 8.07 -22.32 -3.38
N GLU A 116 8.16 -22.54 -2.07
CA GLU A 116 7.05 -22.78 -1.16
C GLU A 116 6.01 -21.69 -1.39
N ASP A 117 4.86 -22.08 -1.97
CA ASP A 117 3.84 -21.15 -2.46
C ASP A 117 3.13 -20.56 -1.24
N ALA A 118 3.73 -19.55 -0.63
CA ALA A 118 3.18 -18.77 0.49
C ALA A 118 2.02 -17.90 -0.02
N ARG A 119 0.99 -18.51 -0.61
CA ARG A 119 -0.14 -17.81 -1.20
C ARG A 119 -1.35 -17.89 -0.29
N ARG A 120 -1.70 -16.74 0.28
CA ARG A 120 -3.11 -16.45 0.52
C ARG A 120 -3.82 -16.55 -0.84
N GLY A 121 -4.69 -17.55 -1.00
CA GLY A 121 -5.32 -17.86 -2.30
C GLY A 121 -6.16 -16.72 -2.90
N THR A 122 -6.47 -15.68 -2.12
CA THR A 122 -7.27 -14.53 -2.53
C THR A 122 -6.45 -13.30 -2.96
N THR A 123 -5.12 -13.30 -2.79
CA THR A 123 -4.27 -12.14 -3.15
C THR A 123 -4.38 -11.80 -4.64
N ASP A 124 -4.32 -12.80 -5.51
CA ASP A 124 -4.45 -12.62 -6.97
C ASP A 124 -5.81 -12.02 -7.35
N PHE A 125 -6.87 -12.37 -6.62
CA PHE A 125 -8.20 -11.82 -6.83
C PHE A 125 -8.29 -10.36 -6.37
N GLY A 126 -7.69 -10.04 -5.22
CA GLY A 126 -7.56 -8.65 -4.77
C GLY A 126 -6.80 -7.77 -5.77
N LEU A 127 -5.74 -8.30 -6.39
CA LEU A 127 -5.01 -7.59 -7.45
C LEU A 127 -5.84 -7.39 -8.72
N LEU A 128 -6.67 -8.37 -9.10
CA LEU A 128 -7.63 -8.21 -10.19
C LEU A 128 -8.61 -7.08 -9.89
N LEU A 129 -9.19 -7.05 -8.68
CA LEU A 129 -10.14 -6.01 -8.31
C LEU A 129 -9.48 -4.63 -8.29
N LEU A 130 -8.29 -4.52 -7.69
CA LEU A 130 -7.54 -3.27 -7.66
C LEU A 130 -7.35 -2.70 -9.06
N ARG A 131 -6.99 -3.57 -10.01
CA ARG A 131 -6.81 -3.16 -11.40
C ARG A 131 -8.12 -2.85 -12.10
N LEU A 132 -9.17 -3.65 -11.87
CA LEU A 132 -10.47 -3.43 -12.47
C LEU A 132 -11.05 -2.10 -12.03
N PHE A 133 -10.99 -1.77 -10.74
CA PHE A 133 -11.52 -0.50 -10.24
C PHE A 133 -10.68 0.70 -10.67
N LEU A 134 -9.35 0.61 -10.59
CA LEU A 134 -8.47 1.67 -11.10
C LEU A 134 -8.72 1.88 -12.60
N GLY A 135 -8.63 0.82 -13.39
CA GLY A 135 -8.80 0.90 -14.84
C GLY A 135 -10.21 1.34 -15.26
N ALA A 136 -11.26 0.84 -14.58
CA ALA A 136 -12.63 1.26 -14.83
C ALA A 136 -12.83 2.74 -14.52
N TYR A 137 -12.27 3.25 -13.42
CA TYR A 137 -12.32 4.68 -13.10
C TYR A 137 -11.70 5.50 -14.25
N LEU A 138 -10.46 5.19 -14.64
CA LEU A 138 -9.76 5.92 -15.71
C LEU A 138 -10.52 5.88 -17.04
N ILE A 139 -11.10 4.72 -17.40
CA ILE A 139 -11.93 4.58 -18.61
C ILE A 139 -13.19 5.44 -18.49
N ILE A 140 -13.92 5.34 -17.39
CA ILE A 140 -15.21 6.04 -17.21
C ILE A 140 -14.97 7.55 -17.23
N ASP A 141 -13.96 8.05 -16.53
CA ASP A 141 -13.64 9.47 -16.49
C ASP A 141 -13.28 10.00 -17.89
N SER A 142 -12.36 9.31 -18.57
CA SER A 142 -11.95 9.70 -19.92
C SER A 142 -13.10 9.65 -20.94
N VAL A 143 -13.94 8.61 -20.89
CA VAL A 143 -15.11 8.48 -21.76
C VAL A 143 -16.13 9.58 -21.43
N ALA A 144 -16.31 9.93 -20.15
CA ALA A 144 -17.15 11.04 -19.76
C ALA A 144 -16.64 12.36 -20.33
N VAL A 145 -15.32 12.59 -20.35
CA VAL A 145 -14.69 13.76 -20.97
C VAL A 145 -14.86 13.77 -22.49
N PHE A 146 -14.53 12.67 -23.19
CA PHE A 146 -14.62 12.65 -24.66
C PHE A 146 -16.04 12.78 -25.19
N PHE A 147 -17.01 12.16 -24.51
CA PHE A 147 -18.39 12.10 -24.97
C PHE A 147 -19.33 13.02 -24.19
N ARG A 148 -18.81 13.85 -23.27
CA ARG A 148 -19.58 14.80 -22.44
C ARG A 148 -20.71 14.13 -21.67
N LEU A 149 -20.45 12.93 -21.14
CA LEU A 149 -21.43 12.14 -20.41
C LEU A 149 -21.52 12.58 -18.95
N GLY A 150 -22.66 12.32 -18.30
CA GLY A 150 -22.82 12.53 -16.86
C GLY A 150 -22.72 13.99 -16.41
N GLY A 151 -22.91 14.95 -17.31
CA GLY A 151 -22.77 16.39 -17.00
C GLY A 151 -21.34 16.92 -17.12
N ASN A 152 -20.41 16.14 -17.69
CA ASN A 152 -19.04 16.58 -17.94
C ASN A 152 -18.99 17.64 -19.08
N ASP A 153 -18.25 18.73 -18.87
CA ASP A 153 -18.06 19.81 -19.84
C ASP A 153 -17.20 19.40 -21.06
N GLY A 154 -16.59 18.22 -20.98
CA GLY A 154 -15.75 17.59 -21.97
C GLY A 154 -14.40 18.28 -22.13
N ILE A 155 -13.82 18.11 -23.33
CA ILE A 155 -12.53 18.71 -23.67
C ILE A 155 -12.52 20.22 -23.44
N ALA A 156 -13.60 20.93 -23.77
CA ALA A 156 -13.70 22.38 -23.55
C ALA A 156 -13.65 22.76 -22.05
N GLY A 157 -14.24 21.93 -21.17
CA GLY A 157 -14.11 22.11 -19.72
C GLY A 157 -12.67 21.94 -19.25
N LEU A 158 -11.98 20.95 -19.81
CA LEU A 158 -10.57 20.69 -19.48
C LEU A 158 -9.62 21.75 -20.04
N GLU A 159 -9.91 22.30 -21.23
CA GLU A 159 -9.23 23.48 -21.78
C GLU A 159 -9.35 24.68 -20.84
N ASN A 160 -10.54 24.91 -20.27
CA ASN A 160 -10.75 25.96 -19.27
C ASN A 160 -9.99 25.67 -17.97
N ALA A 161 -10.00 24.42 -17.49
CA ALA A 161 -9.26 24.01 -16.30
C ALA A 161 -7.75 24.23 -16.46
N PHE A 162 -7.23 24.05 -17.67
CA PHE A 162 -5.82 24.24 -18.01
C PHE A 162 -5.52 25.60 -18.67
N ALA A 163 -6.44 26.57 -18.62
CA ALA A 163 -6.30 27.84 -19.32
C ALA A 163 -5.06 28.65 -18.89
N ASN A 164 -4.57 28.43 -17.67
CA ASN A 164 -3.38 29.08 -17.13
C ASN A 164 -2.06 28.42 -17.57
N TYR A 165 -2.12 27.31 -18.32
CA TYR A 165 -0.95 26.56 -18.78
C TYR A 165 -0.63 26.88 -20.24
N PRO A 166 0.66 27.10 -20.60
CA PRO A 166 1.07 27.40 -21.98
C PRO A 166 0.61 26.35 -23.00
N TYR A 167 0.57 25.08 -22.61
CA TYR A 167 0.09 23.96 -23.45
C TYR A 167 -1.28 23.43 -23.02
N GLY A 168 -2.11 24.24 -22.36
CA GLY A 168 -3.40 23.82 -21.81
C GLY A 168 -4.32 23.08 -22.79
N ASN A 169 -4.48 23.60 -24.01
CA ASN A 169 -5.30 22.96 -25.05
C ASN A 169 -4.77 21.58 -25.46
N GLY A 170 -3.45 21.41 -25.51
CA GLY A 170 -2.84 20.12 -25.82
C GLY A 170 -3.04 19.13 -24.67
N LEU A 171 -2.84 19.58 -23.43
CA LEU A 171 -3.04 18.77 -22.22
C LEU A 171 -4.49 18.31 -22.09
N ALA A 172 -5.46 19.15 -22.45
CA ALA A 172 -6.88 18.82 -22.43
C ALA A 172 -7.26 17.63 -23.33
N VAL A 173 -6.45 17.33 -24.35
CA VAL A 173 -6.64 16.16 -25.22
C VAL A 173 -5.75 15.00 -24.78
N VAL A 174 -4.48 15.27 -24.46
CA VAL A 174 -3.48 14.24 -24.16
C VAL A 174 -3.80 13.53 -22.85
N VAL A 175 -4.19 14.26 -21.80
CA VAL A 175 -4.50 13.70 -20.47
C VAL A 175 -5.59 12.62 -20.56
N PRO A 176 -6.82 12.91 -21.05
CA PRO A 176 -7.87 11.89 -21.14
C PRO A 176 -7.54 10.78 -22.16
N THR A 177 -6.71 11.05 -23.16
CA THR A 177 -6.27 10.01 -24.12
C THR A 177 -5.35 8.99 -23.44
N LEU A 178 -4.36 9.47 -22.68
CA LEU A 178 -3.44 8.61 -21.94
C LEU A 178 -4.16 7.89 -20.80
N GLU A 179 -5.10 8.57 -20.15
CA GLU A 179 -5.94 8.00 -19.10
C GLU A 179 -6.78 6.83 -19.64
N LEU A 180 -7.49 7.03 -20.75
CA LEU A 180 -8.27 5.99 -21.41
C LEU A 180 -7.38 4.81 -21.81
N THR A 181 -6.24 5.11 -22.42
CA THR A 181 -5.29 4.09 -22.87
C THR A 181 -4.80 3.28 -21.68
N ALA A 182 -4.31 3.93 -20.62
CA ALA A 182 -3.87 3.27 -19.40
C ALA A 182 -4.97 2.41 -18.79
N GLY A 183 -6.18 2.96 -18.66
CA GLY A 183 -7.33 2.24 -18.11
C GLY A 183 -7.67 0.97 -18.89
N VAL A 184 -7.69 1.01 -20.22
CA VAL A 184 -7.95 -0.16 -21.08
C VAL A 184 -6.86 -1.22 -20.91
N PHE A 185 -5.58 -0.83 -21.00
CA PHE A 185 -4.47 -1.78 -20.84
C PHE A 185 -4.44 -2.39 -19.43
N LEU A 186 -4.80 -1.61 -18.41
CA LEU A 186 -4.96 -2.09 -17.06
C LEU A 186 -6.10 -3.11 -16.98
N VAL A 187 -7.34 -2.80 -17.38
CA VAL A 187 -8.44 -3.78 -17.28
C VAL A 187 -8.10 -5.11 -17.98
N LEU A 188 -7.45 -5.05 -19.15
CA LEU A 188 -7.01 -6.24 -19.88
C LEU A 188 -5.82 -6.96 -19.23
N GLY A 189 -5.08 -6.29 -18.35
CA GLY A 189 -3.84 -6.79 -17.76
C GLY A 189 -2.76 -7.03 -18.81
N LEU A 190 -2.66 -6.15 -19.80
CA LEU A 190 -1.69 -6.21 -20.90
C LEU A 190 -0.59 -5.16 -20.69
N LEU A 191 0.67 -5.50 -21.03
CA LEU A 191 1.84 -4.62 -20.85
C LEU A 191 1.89 -4.04 -19.42
N GLY A 192 1.62 -4.87 -18.41
CA GLY A 192 1.31 -4.44 -17.04
C GLY A 192 2.19 -3.31 -16.48
N PRO A 193 3.53 -3.42 -16.49
CA PRO A 193 4.38 -2.37 -15.94
C PRO A 193 4.42 -1.10 -16.79
N ILE A 194 4.15 -1.17 -18.09
CA ILE A 194 4.07 0.03 -18.96
C ILE A 194 2.72 0.72 -18.75
N ALA A 195 1.63 -0.04 -18.72
CA ALA A 195 0.29 0.50 -18.49
C ALA A 195 0.20 1.20 -17.12
N ALA A 196 0.79 0.60 -16.09
CA ALA A 196 0.89 1.21 -14.77
C ALA A 196 1.79 2.47 -14.78
N ALA A 197 2.89 2.48 -15.54
CA ALA A 197 3.72 3.68 -15.67
C ALA A 197 2.97 4.84 -16.36
N VAL A 198 2.15 4.56 -17.36
CA VAL A 198 1.29 5.58 -17.99
C VAL A 198 0.23 6.06 -17.00
N ALA A 199 -0.39 5.17 -16.24
CA ALA A 199 -1.33 5.55 -15.18
C ALA A 199 -0.67 6.46 -14.14
N ILE A 200 0.55 6.14 -13.69
CA ILE A 200 1.36 6.99 -12.80
C ILE A 200 1.62 8.36 -13.45
N ALA A 201 1.99 8.40 -14.73
CA ALA A 201 2.27 9.65 -15.42
C ALA A 201 1.05 10.59 -15.43
N VAL A 202 -0.13 10.06 -15.78
CA VAL A 202 -1.37 10.83 -15.87
C VAL A 202 -1.88 11.23 -14.49
N THR A 203 -2.01 10.28 -13.56
CA THR A 203 -2.50 10.56 -12.20
C THR A 203 -1.53 11.44 -11.41
N GLY A 204 -0.23 11.32 -11.68
CA GLY A 204 0.79 12.22 -11.13
C GLY A 204 0.68 13.64 -11.66
N PHE A 205 0.43 13.82 -12.96
CA PHE A 205 0.15 15.13 -13.54
C PHE A 205 -1.13 15.74 -12.93
N LEU A 206 -2.22 14.96 -12.82
CA LEU A 206 -3.47 15.42 -12.23
C LEU A 206 -3.31 15.77 -10.74
N ALA A 207 -2.49 15.02 -10.00
CA ALA A 207 -2.19 15.32 -8.60
C ALA A 207 -1.44 16.66 -8.49
N LEU A 208 -0.44 16.90 -9.34
CA LEU A 208 0.27 18.18 -9.39
C LEU A 208 -0.66 19.34 -9.78
N HIS A 209 -1.57 19.12 -10.72
CA HIS A 209 -2.58 20.11 -11.09
C HIS A 209 -3.49 20.47 -9.90
N ALA A 210 -3.99 19.46 -9.19
CA ALA A 210 -4.81 19.69 -8.00
C ALA A 210 -4.04 20.41 -6.89
N PHE A 211 -2.76 20.07 -6.68
CA PHE A 211 -1.88 20.79 -5.74
C PHE A 211 -1.68 22.26 -6.12
N ASN A 212 -1.56 22.55 -7.41
CA ASN A 212 -1.38 23.91 -7.90
C ASN A 212 -2.64 24.78 -7.75
N GLY A 213 -3.83 24.17 -7.78
CA GLY A 213 -5.10 24.85 -7.62
C GLY A 213 -5.57 25.06 -6.17
N GLN A 214 -5.00 24.33 -5.20
CA GLN A 214 -5.40 24.45 -3.79
C GLN A 214 -4.55 25.46 -2.99
N THR A 215 -5.12 25.99 -1.91
CA THR A 215 -4.48 27.02 -1.06
C THR A 215 -3.97 26.50 0.28
N ASP A 216 -4.37 25.28 0.68
CA ASP A 216 -4.14 24.76 2.04
C ASP A 216 -2.77 24.09 2.23
N GLY A 217 -1.92 24.11 1.19
CA GLY A 217 -0.59 23.53 1.21
C GLY A 217 -0.62 22.03 1.56
N PHE A 218 0.24 21.61 2.49
CA PHE A 218 0.31 20.20 2.95
C PHE A 218 -0.63 19.87 4.12
N ASN A 219 -1.61 20.73 4.43
CA ASN A 219 -2.61 20.40 5.44
C ASN A 219 -3.61 19.36 4.88
N VAL A 220 -3.26 18.08 5.00
CA VAL A 220 -4.06 16.94 4.50
C VAL A 220 -5.50 16.91 5.02
N PHE A 221 -5.78 17.54 6.17
CA PHE A 221 -7.12 17.59 6.76
C PHE A 221 -8.02 18.66 6.12
N ALA A 222 -7.45 19.60 5.38
CA ALA A 222 -8.17 20.65 4.67
C ALA A 222 -8.40 20.33 3.18
N TRP A 223 -7.71 19.32 2.65
CA TRP A 223 -7.82 18.95 1.24
C TRP A 223 -9.25 18.52 0.86
N THR A 224 -9.73 19.07 -0.24
CA THR A 224 -11.02 18.73 -0.83
C THR A 224 -10.96 17.42 -1.62
N PRO A 225 -12.11 16.81 -1.98
CA PRO A 225 -12.12 15.61 -2.83
C PRO A 225 -11.37 15.79 -4.16
N GLU A 226 -11.40 16.98 -4.75
CA GLU A 226 -10.70 17.32 -5.99
C GLU A 226 -9.18 17.18 -5.86
N THR A 227 -8.64 17.35 -4.65
CA THR A 227 -7.24 17.09 -4.34
C THR A 227 -7.00 15.64 -3.96
N TRP A 228 -7.86 15.06 -3.12
CA TRP A 228 -7.68 13.69 -2.62
C TRP A 228 -7.77 12.64 -3.73
N VAL A 229 -8.70 12.79 -4.67
CA VAL A 229 -8.94 11.81 -5.74
C VAL A 229 -7.70 11.56 -6.59
N PRO A 230 -7.05 12.55 -7.23
CA PRO A 230 -5.88 12.29 -8.06
C PRO A 230 -4.68 11.79 -7.25
N VAL A 231 -4.51 12.24 -6.00
CA VAL A 231 -3.47 11.72 -5.09
C VAL A 231 -3.69 10.24 -4.78
N MET A 232 -4.94 9.84 -4.51
CA MET A 232 -5.29 8.44 -4.27
C MET A 232 -5.13 7.58 -5.52
N LEU A 233 -5.50 8.10 -6.69
CA LEU A 233 -5.29 7.40 -7.96
C LEU A 233 -3.81 7.21 -8.26
N LEU A 234 -2.96 8.20 -7.95
CA LEU A 234 -1.51 8.06 -8.04
C LEU A 234 -0.99 6.97 -7.08
N ALA A 235 -1.44 7.00 -5.82
CA ALA A 235 -1.05 5.99 -4.83
C ALA A 235 -1.47 4.58 -5.25
N VAL A 236 -2.68 4.41 -5.77
CA VAL A 236 -3.19 3.13 -6.28
C VAL A 236 -2.45 2.70 -7.54
N SER A 237 -2.11 3.64 -8.43
CA SER A 237 -1.29 3.36 -9.63
C SER A 237 0.11 2.86 -9.26
N LEU A 238 0.74 3.47 -8.25
CA LEU A 238 2.01 2.98 -7.69
C LEU A 238 1.86 1.60 -7.06
N ALA A 239 0.77 1.35 -6.31
CA ALA A 239 0.50 0.03 -5.76
C ALA A 239 0.37 -1.03 -6.87
N VAL A 240 -0.36 -0.74 -7.95
CA VAL A 240 -0.47 -1.63 -9.12
C VAL A 240 0.88 -1.84 -9.80
N GLN A 241 1.70 -0.79 -9.92
CA GLN A 241 3.03 -0.87 -10.53
C GLN A 241 3.92 -1.88 -9.80
N PHE A 242 3.97 -1.83 -8.46
CA PHE A 242 4.83 -2.71 -7.65
C PHE A 242 4.25 -4.09 -7.39
N THR A 243 2.92 -4.25 -7.46
CA THR A 243 2.26 -5.55 -7.32
C THR A 243 2.15 -6.33 -8.64
N GLY A 244 2.31 -5.66 -9.78
CA GLY A 244 2.41 -6.28 -11.10
C GLY A 244 1.06 -6.72 -11.71
N PRO A 245 1.10 -7.49 -12.83
CA PRO A 245 -0.08 -7.87 -13.59
C PRO A 245 -0.96 -8.98 -12.94
N GLY A 246 -0.57 -9.54 -11.79
CA GLY A 246 -1.33 -10.59 -11.10
C GLY A 246 -1.57 -11.84 -11.97
N ARG A 247 -2.22 -12.87 -11.42
CA ARG A 247 -2.46 -14.13 -12.16
C ARG A 247 -3.50 -14.03 -13.28
N TYR A 248 -4.45 -13.10 -13.17
CA TYR A 248 -5.61 -13.00 -14.08
C TYR A 248 -5.43 -12.04 -15.26
N GLY A 249 -4.27 -11.40 -15.41
CA GLY A 249 -3.98 -10.54 -16.57
C GLY A 249 -3.65 -11.34 -17.82
N ILE A 250 -3.95 -10.81 -19.02
CA ILE A 250 -3.55 -11.45 -20.28
C ILE A 250 -2.02 -11.61 -20.35
N ASP A 251 -1.25 -10.69 -19.77
CA ASP A 251 0.22 -10.74 -19.74
C ASP A 251 0.79 -11.63 -18.61
N ALA A 252 -0.06 -12.26 -17.78
CA ALA A 252 0.36 -13.02 -16.60
C ALA A 252 1.24 -14.26 -16.91
N SER A 253 1.13 -14.81 -18.13
CA SER A 253 1.92 -15.95 -18.56
C SER A 253 3.35 -15.60 -18.97
N ARG A 254 3.70 -14.32 -19.12
CA ARG A 254 5.00 -13.88 -19.64
C ARG A 254 6.04 -13.83 -18.52
N GLY A 255 7.26 -14.29 -18.80
CA GLY A 255 8.34 -14.39 -17.81
C GLY A 255 8.72 -13.07 -17.15
N TRP A 256 8.51 -11.94 -17.86
CA TRP A 256 8.78 -10.60 -17.35
C TRP A 256 7.78 -10.16 -16.26
N ALA A 257 6.60 -10.81 -16.19
CA ALA A 257 5.60 -10.58 -15.15
C ALA A 257 5.90 -11.32 -13.84
N LYS A 258 6.68 -12.42 -13.89
CA LYS A 258 6.91 -13.31 -12.72
C LYS A 258 8.07 -12.88 -11.83
N ARG A 259 9.02 -12.07 -12.33
CA ARG A 259 10.21 -11.62 -11.56
C ARG A 259 10.53 -10.13 -11.80
N PRO A 260 9.63 -9.18 -11.46
CA PRO A 260 9.75 -7.78 -11.86
C PRO A 260 10.59 -6.90 -10.90
N LEU A 261 11.67 -7.43 -10.30
CA LEU A 261 12.36 -6.69 -9.23
C LEU A 261 12.97 -5.37 -9.72
N ALA A 262 13.75 -5.37 -10.81
CA ALA A 262 14.34 -4.13 -11.34
C ALA A 262 13.40 -3.37 -12.29
N SER A 263 12.61 -4.09 -13.11
CA SER A 263 11.76 -3.48 -14.13
C SER A 263 10.62 -2.65 -13.54
N SER A 264 10.07 -3.04 -12.39
CA SER A 264 9.02 -2.27 -11.72
C SER A 264 9.52 -0.92 -11.23
N TRP A 265 10.71 -0.88 -10.62
CA TRP A 265 11.33 0.37 -10.18
C TRP A 265 11.62 1.30 -11.36
N ILE A 266 12.18 0.75 -12.44
CA ILE A 266 12.45 1.53 -13.66
C ILE A 266 11.15 2.11 -14.20
N CYS A 267 10.09 1.32 -14.33
CA CYS A 267 8.80 1.80 -14.83
C CYS A 267 8.15 2.83 -13.90
N ALA A 268 8.23 2.65 -12.58
CA ALA A 268 7.75 3.63 -11.61
C ALA A 268 8.48 4.97 -11.75
N ILE A 269 9.82 4.94 -11.84
CA ILE A 269 10.64 6.14 -12.04
C ILE A 269 10.31 6.80 -13.38
N VAL A 270 10.17 6.03 -14.46
CA VAL A 270 9.81 6.54 -15.77
C VAL A 270 8.41 7.18 -15.75
N GLY A 271 7.43 6.57 -15.09
CA GLY A 271 6.09 7.14 -14.94
C GLY A 271 6.11 8.47 -14.17
N LEU A 272 6.82 8.52 -13.04
CA LEU A 272 6.98 9.75 -12.26
C LEU A 272 7.77 10.82 -13.03
N ALA A 273 8.82 10.44 -13.75
CA ALA A 273 9.58 11.34 -14.60
C ALA A 273 8.72 11.88 -15.76
N ALA A 274 7.85 11.05 -16.34
CA ALA A 274 6.90 11.47 -17.36
C ALA A 274 5.86 12.45 -16.80
N ALA A 275 5.34 12.22 -15.58
CA ALA A 275 4.47 13.19 -14.90
C ALA A 275 5.20 14.54 -14.70
N GLY A 276 6.43 14.51 -14.17
CA GLY A 276 7.23 15.70 -13.94
C GLY A 276 7.61 16.43 -15.25
N ALA A 277 7.90 15.70 -16.31
CA ALA A 277 8.17 16.26 -17.62
C ALA A 277 6.90 16.88 -18.24
N ALA A 278 5.76 16.18 -18.18
CA ALA A 278 4.48 16.71 -18.63
C ALA A 278 4.10 17.97 -17.86
N TRP A 279 4.38 18.02 -16.55
CA TRP A 279 4.22 19.21 -15.74
C TRP A 279 5.14 20.34 -16.21
N TRP A 280 6.45 20.11 -16.21
CA TRP A 280 7.44 21.14 -16.55
C TRP A 280 7.21 21.74 -17.94
N PHE A 281 7.02 20.90 -18.96
CA PHE A 281 6.84 21.35 -20.34
C PHE A 281 5.40 21.79 -20.63
N GLY A 282 4.41 21.21 -19.96
CA GLY A 282 3.01 21.51 -20.18
C GLY A 282 2.54 22.80 -19.50
N THR A 283 3.00 23.04 -18.27
CA THR A 283 2.57 24.17 -17.43
C THR A 283 3.60 25.30 -17.37
N GLY A 284 4.89 25.00 -17.60
CA GLY A 284 5.98 25.97 -17.39
C GLY A 284 6.25 26.29 -15.92
N ILE A 285 5.64 25.54 -14.99
CA ILE A 285 5.78 25.73 -13.54
C ILE A 285 6.78 24.72 -13.00
N ASN A 286 7.69 25.17 -12.11
CA ASN A 286 8.60 24.26 -11.43
C ASN A 286 7.83 23.45 -10.36
N PRO A 287 7.83 22.10 -10.40
CA PRO A 287 7.10 21.26 -9.45
C PRO A 287 7.70 21.26 -8.03
N PHE A 288 8.89 21.83 -7.84
CA PHE A 288 9.59 21.90 -6.55
C PHE A 288 9.75 23.32 -6.00
N ALA A 289 9.14 24.32 -6.64
CA ALA A 289 9.20 25.72 -6.21
C ALA A 289 8.23 26.02 -5.07
#